data_AF-A0A6L3EY02-F1
#
_entry.id   AF-A0A6L3EY02-F1
#
_cell.length_a   1.000
_cell.length_b   1.000
_cell.length_c   1.000
_cell.angle_alpha   90.00
_cell.angle_beta   90.00
_cell.angle_gamma   90.00
#
_symmetry.space_group_name_H-M   'P 1'
#
loop_
_entity.id
_entity.type
_entity.pdbx_description
1 polymer ?
#
loop_
_entity_poly.entity_id
_entity_poly.type
_entity_poly.pdbx_seq_one_letter_code
_entity_poly.pdbx_strand_id
1 'polypeptide(L)' 'MTEVLTTVLSSKTKEVKINRDSATVIIGERINPTGRKKVLAALKEGNFDIVRADARKKVAAGAT' A
#
# COMPACT_ATOMS: atom_id res chain seq x y z
N MET A 1 -12.06 16.56 -26.90
CA MET A 1 -12.07 15.78 -25.64
C MET A 1 -10.66 15.73 -25.12
N THR A 2 -10.44 16.07 -23.85
CA THR A 2 -9.14 15.92 -23.20
C THR A 2 -8.86 14.43 -23.01
N GLU A 3 -7.65 13.98 -23.35
CA GLU A 3 -7.26 12.58 -23.19
C GLU A 3 -7.16 12.22 -21.69
N VAL A 4 -7.66 11.04 -21.33
CA VAL A 4 -7.62 10.56 -19.95
C VAL A 4 -6.29 9.87 -19.69
N LEU A 5 -5.37 10.58 -19.04
CA LEU A 5 -4.08 10.03 -18.63
C LEU A 5 -4.30 8.91 -17.59
N THR A 6 -3.70 7.75 -17.85
CA THR A 6 -3.73 6.60 -16.94
C THR A 6 -2.32 6.27 -16.46
N THR A 7 -2.13 6.30 -15.15
CA THR A 7 -0.93 5.77 -14.49
C THR A 7 -1.19 4.33 -14.06
N VAL A 8 -0.27 3.42 -14.37
CA VAL A 8 -0.38 2.01 -13.98
C VAL A 8 0.73 1.67 -13.00
N LEU A 9 0.34 1.14 -11.83
CA LEU A 9 1.25 0.53 -10.87
C LEU A 9 1.08 -0.99 -10.95
N SER A 10 2.18 -1.75 -10.89
CA SER A 10 2.13 -3.20 -11.02
C SER A 10 2.98 -3.91 -9.96
N SER A 11 2.58 -5.13 -9.67
CA SER A 11 3.29 -6.11 -8.84
C SER A 11 3.34 -7.44 -9.61
N LYS A 12 3.98 -8.46 -9.02
CA LYS A 12 4.08 -9.79 -9.65
C LYS A 12 2.72 -10.40 -10.01
N THR A 13 1.64 -10.06 -9.30
CA THR A 13 0.33 -10.74 -9.44
C THR A 13 -0.84 -9.78 -9.66
N LYS A 14 -0.62 -8.46 -9.73
CA LYS A 14 -1.71 -7.47 -9.78
C LYS A 14 -1.25 -6.17 -10.44
N GLU A 15 -2.16 -5.55 -11.17
CA GLU A 15 -2.04 -4.17 -11.66
C GLU A 15 -3.12 -3.27 -11.04
N VAL A 16 -2.78 -2.00 -10.84
CA VAL A 16 -3.67 -0.95 -10.34
C VAL A 16 -3.58 0.23 -11.30
N LYS A 17 -4.72 0.63 -11.87
CA LYS A 17 -4.83 1.76 -12.80
C LYS A 17 -5.39 2.97 -12.06
N ILE A 18 -4.75 4.12 -12.23
CA ILE A 18 -5.13 5.39 -11.61
C ILE A 18 -5.43 6.36 -12.75
N ASN A 19 -6.69 6.75 -12.90
CA ASN A 19 -7.15 7.78 -13.83
C ASN A 19 -8.45 8.43 -13.33
N ARG A 20 -8.90 9.47 -14.02
CA ARG A 20 -10.07 10.28 -13.61
C ARG A 20 -11.42 9.57 -13.76
N ASP A 21 -11.47 8.50 -14.56
CA ASP A 21 -12.71 7.77 -14.85
C ASP A 21 -12.86 6.50 -14.00
N SER A 22 -11.81 6.13 -13.25
CA SER A 22 -11.77 4.95 -12.40
C SER A 22 -12.13 5.29 -10.96
N ALA A 23 -12.52 4.27 -10.19
CA ALA A 23 -12.73 4.42 -8.75
C ALA A 23 -11.45 4.89 -8.04
N THR A 24 -11.62 5.60 -6.92
CA THR A 24 -10.49 6.05 -6.09
C THR A 24 -9.69 4.86 -5.56
N VAL A 25 -8.38 4.89 -5.81
CA VAL A 25 -7.43 3.90 -5.29
C VAL A 25 -7.08 4.22 -3.84
N ILE A 26 -7.13 3.22 -2.97
CA ILE A 26 -6.88 3.39 -1.53
C ILE A 26 -5.43 3.00 -1.21
N ILE A 27 -4.65 3.97 -0.73
CA ILE A 27 -3.25 3.76 -0.34
C ILE A 27 -3.16 3.45 1.17
N GLY A 28 -2.58 2.29 1.51
CA GLY A 28 -2.43 1.87 2.90
C GLY A 28 -1.25 2.52 3.62
N GLU A 29 -1.48 3.55 4.45
CA GLU A 29 -0.42 4.32 5.13
C GLU A 29 0.23 3.64 6.37
N ARG A 30 -0.31 2.52 6.85
CA ARG A 30 -0.01 2.03 8.21
C ARG A 30 1.36 1.41 8.40
N ILE A 31 2.00 0.95 7.32
CA ILE A 31 3.38 0.45 7.34
C ILE A 31 4.32 1.66 7.35
N ASN A 32 4.33 2.36 8.48
CA ASN A 32 5.12 3.55 8.72
C ASN A 32 5.62 3.49 10.18
N PRO A 33 6.94 3.54 10.42
CA PRO A 33 7.50 3.44 11.76
C PRO A 33 7.24 4.68 12.62
N THR A 34 6.91 5.83 12.03
CA THR A 34 6.67 7.09 12.76
C THR A 34 5.54 6.91 13.77
N GLY A 35 5.81 7.23 15.03
CA GLY A 35 4.86 7.04 16.14
C GLY A 35 4.59 5.57 16.52
N ARG A 36 5.20 4.59 15.85
CA ARG A 36 5.00 3.15 16.10
C ARG A 36 6.26 2.47 16.62
N LYS A 37 6.52 2.65 17.92
CA LYS A 37 7.71 2.10 18.61
C LYS A 37 7.97 0.61 18.31
N LYS A 38 6.92 -0.23 18.28
CA LYS A 38 7.03 -1.66 17.96
C LYS A 38 7.47 -1.95 16.51
N VAL A 39 6.96 -1.18 15.54
CA VAL A 39 7.35 -1.34 14.12
C VAL A 39 8.78 -0.87 13.93
N LEU A 40 9.14 0.27 14.54
CA LEU A 40 10.51 0.79 14.48
C LEU A 40 11.53 -0.20 15.06
N ALA A 41 11.24 -0.79 16.23
CA ALA A 41 12.12 -1.77 16.86
C ALA A 41 12.29 -3.02 15.98
N ALA A 42 11.18 -3.61 15.51
CA ALA A 42 11.22 -4.79 14.65
C ALA A 42 12.01 -4.54 13.36
N LEU A 43 11.82 -3.38 12.72
CA LEU A 43 12.58 -3.01 11.52
C LEU A 43 14.08 -2.85 11.78
N LYS A 44 14.48 -2.28 12.93
CA LYS A 44 15.90 -2.18 13.33
C LYS A 44 16.54 -3.55 13.56
N GLU A 45 15.76 -4.53 13.99
CA GLU A 45 16.18 -5.92 14.19
C GLU A 45 16.10 -6.75 12.90
N GLY A 46 15.67 -6.17 11.77
CA GLY A 46 15.46 -6.91 10.52
C GLY A 46 14.26 -7.86 10.55
N ASN A 47 13.37 -7.73 11.54
CA ASN A 47 12.14 -8.51 11.66
C ASN A 47 11.00 -7.86 10.87
N PHE A 48 10.60 -8.52 9.77
CA PHE A 48 9.55 -8.02 8.86
C PHE A 48 8.17 -8.64 9.10
N ASP A 49 7.98 -9.47 10.12
CA ASP A 49 6.70 -10.16 10.31
C ASP A 49 5.55 -9.21 10.64
N ILE A 50 5.83 -8.17 11.44
CA ILE A 50 4.86 -7.11 11.74
C ILE A 50 4.46 -6.33 10.48
N VAL A 51 5.42 -6.08 9.58
CA VAL A 51 5.18 -5.38 8.31
C VAL A 51 4.30 -6.22 7.40
N ARG A 52 4.62 -7.51 7.24
CA ARG A 52 3.83 -8.45 6.43
C ARG A 52 2.40 -8.60 6.95
N ALA A 53 2.24 -8.66 8.28
CA ALA A 53 0.93 -8.73 8.91
C ALA A 53 0.10 -7.46 8.66
N ASP A 54 0.70 -6.28 8.80
CA ASP A 54 0.02 -5.01 8.53
C ASP A 54 -0.33 -4.85 7.04
N ALA A 55 0.53 -5.29 6.12
CA ALA A 55 0.24 -5.31 4.69
C ALA A 55 -1.02 -6.12 4.37
N ARG A 56 -1.10 -7.37 4.86
CA ARG A 56 -2.28 -8.23 4.67
C ARG A 56 -3.55 -7.61 5.23
N LYS A 57 -3.48 -7.02 6.44
CA LYS A 57 -4.62 -6.33 7.06
C LYS A 57 -5.08 -5.13 6.23
N LYS A 58 -4.16 -4.37 5.64
CA LYS A 58 -4.50 -3.23 4.79
C LYS A 58 -5.17 -3.65 3.50
N VAL A 59 -4.66 -4.69 2.85
CA VAL A 59 -5.31 -5.26 1.66
C VAL A 59 -6.73 -5.75 1.99
N ALA A 60 -6.90 -6.47 3.11
CA ALA A 60 -8.21 -6.92 3.58
C ALA A 60 -9.17 -5.76 3.92
N ALA A 61 -8.65 -4.60 4.32
CA ALA A 61 -9.41 -3.39 4.58
C ALA A 61 -9.64 -2.52 3.33
N GLY A 62 -9.26 -3.00 2.13
CA GLY A 62 -9.54 -2.32 0.87
C GLY A 62 -8.39 -1.49 0.29
N ALA A 63 -7.20 -1.50 0.89
CA ALA A 63 -6.02 -0.92 0.24
C ALA A 63 -5.66 -1.75 -1.02
N THR A 64 -5.34 -1.09 -2.12
CA THR A 64 -5.26 -1.73 -3.45
C THR A 64 -3.95 -1.57 -4.15
#